data_AF-A0A6L5C3F9-F1
#
_entry.id   AF-A0A6L5C3F9-F1
#
_cell.length_a   1.000
_cell.length_b   1.000
_cell.length_c   1.000
_cell.angle_alpha   90.00
_cell.angle_beta   90.00
_cell.angle_gamma   90.00
#
_symmetry.space_group_name_H-M   'P 1'
#
loop_
_entity.id
_entity.type
_entity.pdbx_description
1 polymer ?
#
loop_
_entity_poly.entity_id
_entity_poly.type
_entity_poly.pdbx_seq_one_letter_code
_entity_poly.pdbx_strand_id
1 'polypeptide(L)' 'MPHSDLLPSLLYKTNENQLALEAAILERTNWVEARGSADVADNFRSALDAIDKNE' A
#
# COMPACT_ATOMS: atom_id res chain seq x y z
N MET A 1 32.88 3.31 0.10
CA MET A 1 32.16 4.25 0.99
C MET A 1 31.19 3.44 1.85
N PRO A 2 31.22 3.54 3.18
CA PRO A 2 30.50 2.61 4.07
C PRO A 2 28.97 2.75 4.09
N HIS A 3 28.40 3.74 3.40
CA HIS A 3 26.95 3.98 3.35
C HIS A 3 26.29 3.69 1.99
N SER A 4 27.05 3.32 0.95
CA SER A 4 26.49 3.10 -0.39
C SER A 4 25.50 1.93 -0.44
N ASP A 5 25.65 0.96 0.47
CA ASP A 5 24.82 -0.25 0.53
C ASP A 5 23.53 -0.04 1.34
N LEU A 6 23.40 1.08 2.06
CA LEU A 6 22.22 1.38 2.86
C LEU A 6 21.05 1.86 2.01
N LEU A 7 21.30 2.62 0.94
CA LEU A 7 20.22 3.14 0.10
C LEU A 7 19.42 1.99 -0.56
N PRO A 8 20.04 0.98 -1.20
CA PRO A 8 19.30 -0.18 -1.71
C PRO A 8 18.55 -0.95 -0.62
N SER A 9 19.16 -1.13 0.57
CA SER A 9 18.51 -1.84 1.68
C SER A 9 17.30 -1.09 2.23
N LEU A 10 17.37 0.23 2.33
CA LEU A 10 16.26 1.07 2.78
C LEU A 10 15.12 1.09 1.75
N LEU A 11 15.43 1.21 0.45
CA LEU A 11 14.41 1.14 -0.60
C LEU A 11 13.69 -0.21 -0.62
N TYR A 12 14.42 -1.31 -0.45
CA TYR A 12 13.84 -2.65 -0.34
C TYR A 12 12.88 -2.75 0.86
N LYS A 13 13.31 -2.30 2.05
CA LYS A 13 12.46 -2.30 3.25
C LYS A 13 11.24 -1.39 3.11
N THR A 14 11.38 -0.24 2.45
CA THR A 14 10.26 0.65 2.17
C THR A 14 9.25 -0.03 1.25
N ASN A 15 9.69 -0.74 0.21
CA ASN A 15 8.82 -1.52 -0.67
C ASN A 15 8.09 -2.64 0.09
N GLU A 16 8.80 -3.39 0.96
CA GLU A 16 8.14 -4.40 1.81
C GLU A 16 7.08 -3.80 2.73
N ASN A 17 7.37 -2.64 3.32
CA ASN A 17 6.42 -1.93 4.16
C ASN A 17 5.21 -1.43 3.35
N GLN A 18 5.40 -0.95 2.11
CA GLN A 18 4.31 -0.56 1.22
C GLN A 18 3.38 -1.75 0.92
N LEU A 19 3.93 -2.89 0.51
CA LEU A 19 3.15 -4.10 0.24
C LEU A 19 2.36 -4.57 1.48
N ALA A 20 2.97 -4.53 2.67
CA ALA A 20 2.29 -4.90 3.90
C ALA A 20 1.14 -3.95 4.25
N LEU A 21 1.32 -2.64 4.03
CA LEU A 21 0.28 -1.64 4.25
C LEU A 21 -0.85 -1.77 3.23
N GLU A 22 -0.53 -1.97 1.95
CA GLU A 22 -1.53 -2.20 0.89
C GLU A 22 -2.39 -3.43 1.19
N ALA A 23 -1.77 -4.54 1.61
CA ALA A 23 -2.51 -5.74 1.98
C ALA A 23 -3.45 -5.50 3.16
N ALA A 24 -2.98 -4.82 4.21
CA ALA A 24 -3.79 -4.49 5.38
C ALA A 24 -4.95 -3.55 5.03
N ILE A 25 -4.72 -2.56 4.15
CA ILE A 25 -5.76 -1.64 3.68
C ILE A 25 -6.75 -2.39 2.80
N LEU A 26 -6.31 -3.25 1.87
CA LEU A 26 -7.19 -4.01 1.00
C LEU A 26 -8.11 -4.97 1.79
N GLU A 27 -7.59 -5.62 2.83
CA GLU A 27 -8.41 -6.42 3.75
C GLU A 27 -9.51 -5.56 4.41
N ARG A 28 -9.15 -4.38 4.91
CA ARG A 28 -10.11 -3.42 5.51
C ARG A 28 -11.12 -2.90 4.49
N THR A 29 -10.68 -2.60 3.28
CA THR A 29 -11.54 -2.16 2.16
C THR A 29 -12.61 -3.19 1.86
N ASN A 30 -12.23 -4.47 1.76
CA ASN A 30 -13.18 -5.56 1.54
C ASN A 30 -14.16 -5.71 2.71
N TRP A 31 -13.70 -5.52 3.95
CA TRP A 31 -14.55 -5.58 5.15
C TRP A 31 -15.58 -4.43 5.22
N VAL A 32 -15.19 -3.23 4.76
CA VAL A 32 -16.06 -2.04 4.68
C VAL A 32 -17.07 -2.21 3.55
N GLU A 33 -16.65 -2.70 2.39
CA GLU A 33 -17.53 -3.00 1.25
C GLU A 33 -18.62 -4.02 1.62
N ALA A 34 -18.24 -5.09 2.30
CA ALA A 34 -19.16 -6.13 2.77
C ALA A 34 -20.24 -5.60 3.73
N ARG A 35 -20.07 -4.38 4.27
CA ARG A 35 -21.05 -3.68 5.15
C ARG A 35 -21.86 -2.62 4.43
N GLY A 36 -21.80 -2.56 3.10
CA GLY A 36 -22.62 -1.68 2.27
C GLY A 36 -21.99 -0.33 1.95
N SER A 37 -20.71 -0.13 2.25
CA SER A 37 -19.98 1.09 1.92
C SER A 37 -19.10 0.91 0.68
N ALA A 38 -19.73 0.59 -0.45
CA ALA A 38 -19.04 0.33 -1.72
C ALA A 38 -18.33 1.57 -2.27
N ASP A 39 -18.94 2.75 -2.13
CA ASP A 39 -18.37 4.05 -2.50
C ASP A 39 -17.07 4.36 -1.74
N VAL A 40 -17.04 4.07 -0.44
CA VAL A 40 -15.84 4.18 0.38
C VAL A 40 -14.78 3.17 -0.06
N ALA A 41 -15.18 1.94 -0.37
CA ALA A 41 -14.28 0.90 -0.82
C ALA A 41 -13.62 1.22 -2.17
N ASP A 42 -14.39 1.79 -3.11
CA ASP A 42 -13.88 2.22 -4.41
C ASP A 42 -12.85 3.36 -4.26
N ASN A 43 -13.10 4.32 -3.37
CA ASN A 43 -12.13 5.37 -3.06
C ASN A 43 -10.81 4.79 -2.52
N PHE A 44 -10.87 3.79 -1.62
CA PHE A 44 -9.67 3.12 -1.14
C PHE A 44 -8.94 2.36 -2.25
N ARG A 45 -9.65 1.71 -3.17
CA ARG A 45 -9.03 1.01 -4.32
C ARG A 45 -8.36 1.98 -5.28
N SER A 46 -8.98 3.12 -5.58
CA SER A 46 -8.34 4.18 -6.38
C SER A 46 -7.08 4.74 -5.72
N ALA A 47 -7.10 4.91 -4.39
CA ALA A 47 -5.90 5.34 -3.66
C ALA A 47 -4.79 4.27 -3.68
N LEU A 48 -5.13 2.99 -3.51
CA LEU A 48 -4.17 1.89 -3.60
C LEU A 48 -3.56 1.78 -5.01
N ASP A 49 -4.36 1.94 -6.07
CA ASP A 49 -3.87 1.93 -7.46
C ASP A 49 -2.88 3.08 -7.73
N ALA A 50 -3.06 4.24 -7.11
CA ALA A 50 -2.09 5.34 -7.19
C ALA A 50 -0.77 5.02 -6.44
N ILE A 51 -0.85 4.34 -5.29
CA ILE A 51 0.33 3.92 -4.51
C ILE A 51 1.14 2.86 -5.25
N ASP A 52 0.49 1.86 -5.85
CA ASP A 52 1.13 0.79 -6.64
C ASP A 52 1.92 1.36 -7.82
N LYS A 53 1.37 2.38 -8.48
CA LYS A 53 2.04 3.12 -9.56
C LYS A 53 3.09 4.11 -9.06
N ASN A 54 3.05 4.44 -7.77
CA ASN A 54 3.89 5.45 -7.12
C ASN A 54 3.86 6.81 -7.88
N GLU A 55 2.66 7.21 -8.32
CA GLU A 55 2.34 8.47 -9.02
C GLU A 55 2.20 9.68 -8.07
#